data_AF-A0A1Q3HJ35-F1
#
_entry.id   AF-A0A1Q3HJ35-F1
#
_cell.length_a   1.000
_cell.length_b   1.000
_cell.length_c   1.000
_cell.angle_alpha   90.00
_cell.angle_beta   90.00
_cell.angle_gamma   90.00
#
_symmetry.space_group_name_H-M   'P 1'
#
loop_
_entity.id
_entity.type
_entity.pdbx_description
1 polymer ?
#
loop_
_entity_poly.entity_id
_entity_poly.type
_entity_poly.pdbx_seq_one_letter_code
_entity_poly.pdbx_strand_id
1 'polypeptide(L)'
;MQHSMWLALALLLLAAALAGLFIAWRLRPKPAPCEPQQYDATPQPGTFAVRALEAMPPIVRDTPVLDAQSPAWRDAMAQTGLRLRRAGVRHVVFVHGTFVGHDPTQLLSALEGPLSALGPALMPSLQRLSKLPSDRVLRDLGNYTPEYVSLFQKSLGIDIPTTRFVWSSANNHVARLRAAVQLLRLLATSELGNKRALLLGHSHGGQVLALLTQLVYPARTAEALWQAVRDAGEPTEALQDMARTVARARLDIATFGMPPRYGWATGRQCRVLHVINHRGTEPRGSTVAGVLHTENGDYVHQWGIAGSDIPPGSTKDRELAARLDAILGEGYDVKAWLNHVRHGARVPRDGFSYLVDYGDRGTGAIPNCLATCFGHGVYTSYDAMLFNSRLLADHFYR
;
A
#
# COMPACT_ATOMS: atom_id res chain seq x y z
N MET A 1 67.50 -1.37 13.79
CA MET A 1 66.58 -1.71 14.89
C MET A 1 65.55 -0.61 15.17
N GLN A 2 65.94 0.67 15.26
CA GLN A 2 65.01 1.78 15.54
C GLN A 2 63.87 1.92 14.52
N HIS A 3 64.14 1.84 13.21
CA HIS A 3 63.11 1.94 12.18
C HIS A 3 62.07 0.82 12.22
N SER A 4 62.49 -0.42 12.50
CA SER A 4 61.58 -1.56 12.64
C SER A 4 60.65 -1.41 13.85
N MET A 5 61.14 -0.79 14.93
CA MET A 5 60.35 -0.52 16.14
C MET A 5 59.29 0.56 15.90
N TRP A 6 59.64 1.63 15.18
CA TRP A 6 58.68 2.68 14.81
C TRP A 6 57.60 2.18 13.86
N LEU A 7 57.95 1.30 12.92
CA LEU A 7 56.99 0.70 11.99
C LEU A 7 56.00 -0.24 12.72
N ALA A 8 56.51 -1.05 13.64
CA ALA A 8 55.69 -1.91 14.48
C ALA A 8 54.72 -1.10 15.35
N LEU A 9 55.19 -0.01 15.96
CA LEU A 9 54.36 0.88 16.78
C LEU A 9 53.26 1.55 15.95
N ALA A 10 53.59 2.02 14.74
CA ALA A 10 52.62 2.64 13.83
C ALA A 10 51.52 1.66 13.40
N LEU A 11 51.88 0.41 13.07
CA LEU A 11 50.90 -0.64 12.72
C LEU A 11 49.99 -0.99 13.89
N LEU A 12 50.54 -1.04 15.11
CA LEU A 12 49.77 -1.36 16.31
C LEU A 12 48.77 -0.25 16.66
N LEU A 13 49.18 1.02 16.50
CA LEU A 13 48.29 2.17 16.65
C LEU A 13 47.19 2.21 15.57
N LEU A 14 47.51 1.87 14.33
CA LEU A 14 46.53 1.78 13.24
C LEU A 14 45.51 0.66 13.51
N ALA A 15 45.97 -0.51 13.94
CA ALA A 15 45.10 -1.63 14.31
C ALA A 15 44.18 -1.27 15.48
N ALA A 16 44.71 -0.60 16.51
CA ALA A 16 43.91 -0.11 17.64
C ALA A 16 42.87 0.94 17.22
N ALA A 17 43.23 1.86 16.32
CA ALA A 17 42.30 2.86 15.78
C ALA A 17 41.19 2.22 14.94
N LEU A 18 41.52 1.24 14.09
CA LEU A 18 40.55 0.49 13.30
C LEU A 18 39.63 -0.37 14.19
N ALA A 19 40.17 -1.01 15.23
CA ALA A 19 39.38 -1.74 16.21
C ALA A 19 38.46 -0.80 17.00
N GLY A 20 38.94 0.38 17.40
CA GLY A 20 38.15 1.42 18.04
C GLY A 20 37.01 1.93 17.15
N LEU A 21 37.28 2.18 15.88
CA LEU A 21 36.26 2.54 14.89
C LEU A 21 35.23 1.43 14.67
N PHE A 22 35.67 0.17 14.61
CA PHE A 22 34.78 -0.99 14.47
C PHE A 22 33.89 -1.19 15.70
N ILE A 23 34.45 -1.04 16.90
CA ILE A 23 33.70 -1.10 18.17
C ILE A 23 32.73 0.06 18.25
N ALA A 24 33.17 1.30 17.96
CA ALA A 24 32.29 2.47 17.94
C ALA A 24 31.16 2.32 16.92
N TRP A 25 31.44 1.78 15.74
CA TRP A 25 30.42 1.46 14.73
C TRP A 25 29.43 0.38 15.20
N ARG A 26 29.91 -0.66 15.89
CA ARG A 26 29.04 -1.68 16.50
C ARG A 26 28.20 -1.16 17.66
N LEU A 27 28.73 -0.22 18.43
CA LEU A 27 28.09 0.38 19.60
C LEU A 27 27.23 1.60 19.25
N ARG A 28 27.24 2.07 17.99
CA ARG A 28 26.27 3.08 17.55
C ARG A 28 24.87 2.52 17.81
N PRO A 29 24.01 3.26 18.53
CA PRO A 29 22.63 2.85 18.71
C PRO A 29 22.04 2.66 17.31
N LYS A 30 21.68 1.42 16.98
CA LYS A 30 20.97 1.16 15.74
C LYS A 30 19.67 1.97 15.82
N PRO A 31 19.29 2.70 14.76
CA PRO A 31 17.98 3.35 14.73
C PRO A 31 16.92 2.30 15.05
N ALA A 32 15.96 2.67 15.90
CA ALA A 32 14.91 1.75 16.30
C ALA A 32 14.17 1.27 15.03
N PRO A 33 13.91 -0.04 14.90
CA PRO A 33 13.10 -0.53 13.80
C PRO A 33 11.76 0.21 13.76
N CYS A 34 11.15 0.29 12.58
CA CYS A 34 9.70 0.44 12.51
C CYS A 34 9.15 -0.67 13.40
N GLU A 35 8.44 -0.31 14.46
CA GLU A 35 7.67 -1.34 15.12
C GLU A 35 6.71 -1.88 14.06
N PRO A 36 6.76 -3.19 13.76
CA PRO A 36 5.77 -3.78 12.88
C PRO A 36 4.38 -3.45 13.45
N GLN A 37 3.37 -3.45 12.59
CA GLN A 37 1.99 -3.33 13.06
C GLN A 37 1.81 -4.27 14.25
N GLN A 38 1.43 -3.72 15.40
CA GLN A 38 1.18 -4.53 16.58
C GLN A 38 -0.15 -5.25 16.33
N TYR A 39 -0.09 -6.43 15.72
CA TYR A 39 -1.29 -7.21 15.38
C TYR A 39 -2.10 -7.58 16.64
N ASP A 40 -1.43 -7.66 17.79
CA ASP A 40 -2.04 -7.91 19.09
C ASP A 40 -2.68 -6.67 19.74
N ALA A 41 -2.29 -5.46 19.31
CA ALA A 41 -2.81 -4.24 19.90
C ALA A 41 -4.28 -4.02 19.49
N THR A 42 -5.12 -3.70 20.47
CA THR A 42 -6.49 -3.29 20.19
C THR A 42 -6.47 -1.91 19.53
N PRO A 43 -7.15 -1.73 18.38
CA PRO A 43 -7.26 -0.43 17.74
C PRO A 43 -7.85 0.60 18.71
N GLN A 44 -7.28 1.80 18.73
CA GLN A 44 -7.71 2.83 19.66
C GLN A 44 -9.17 3.25 19.35
N PRO A 45 -10.03 3.40 20.37
CA PRO A 45 -11.37 3.94 20.15
C PRO A 45 -11.33 5.27 19.39
N GLY A 46 -12.17 5.40 18.37
CA GLY A 46 -12.24 6.61 17.54
C GLY A 46 -11.26 6.66 16.35
N THR A 47 -10.43 5.65 16.13
CA THR A 47 -9.57 5.57 14.92
C THR A 47 -10.22 4.81 13.76
N PHE A 48 -11.43 4.29 13.94
CA PHE A 48 -12.20 3.66 12.89
C PHE A 48 -13.70 3.83 13.06
N ALA A 49 -14.46 3.67 11.97
CA ALA A 49 -15.91 3.60 11.99
C ALA A 49 -16.44 2.71 10.86
N VAL A 50 -17.62 2.14 11.06
CA VAL A 50 -18.37 1.50 9.97
C VAL A 50 -19.01 2.59 9.11
N ARG A 51 -18.93 2.41 7.79
CA ARG A 51 -19.56 3.27 6.80
C ARG A 51 -20.44 2.44 5.89
N ALA A 52 -21.73 2.70 5.92
CA ALA A 52 -22.68 2.08 5.01
C ALA A 52 -22.38 2.48 3.57
N LEU A 53 -22.53 1.53 2.65
CA LEU A 53 -22.53 1.79 1.22
C LEU A 53 -23.83 2.51 0.87
N GLU A 54 -23.71 3.78 0.48
CA GLU A 54 -24.84 4.57 0.01
C GLU A 54 -25.16 4.21 -1.45
N ALA A 55 -26.44 4.20 -1.79
CA ALA A 55 -26.86 4.01 -3.17
C ALA A 55 -26.33 5.17 -4.04
N MET A 56 -25.49 4.83 -5.02
CA MET A 56 -24.97 5.77 -6.00
C MET A 56 -25.74 5.65 -7.32
N PRO A 57 -25.86 6.73 -8.10
CA PRO A 57 -26.26 6.62 -9.50
C PRO A 57 -25.46 5.51 -10.20
N PRO A 58 -26.10 4.62 -10.97
CA PRO A 58 -25.41 3.52 -11.62
C PRO A 58 -24.44 4.04 -12.68
N ILE A 59 -23.35 3.31 -12.87
CA ILE A 59 -22.35 3.56 -13.90
C ILE A 59 -22.51 2.57 -15.06
N VAL A 60 -22.29 3.01 -16.29
CA VAL A 60 -22.26 2.15 -17.48
C VAL A 60 -20.87 1.57 -17.61
N ARG A 61 -20.72 0.30 -17.23
CA ARG A 61 -19.41 -0.40 -17.13
C ARG A 61 -18.81 -0.77 -18.48
N ASP A 62 -19.64 -1.20 -19.43
CA ASP A 62 -19.18 -1.72 -20.73
C ASP A 62 -18.58 -0.64 -21.63
N THR A 63 -18.86 0.64 -21.34
CA THR A 63 -18.31 1.78 -22.05
C THR A 63 -17.92 2.85 -21.03
N PRO A 64 -16.76 2.72 -20.36
CA PRO A 64 -16.35 3.57 -19.25
C PRO A 64 -15.81 4.92 -19.74
N VAL A 65 -16.60 5.62 -20.55
CA VAL A 65 -16.35 6.98 -21.04
C VAL A 65 -17.39 7.91 -20.45
N LEU A 66 -17.03 9.19 -20.28
CA LEU A 66 -17.88 10.17 -19.62
C LEU A 66 -19.25 10.31 -20.30
N ASP A 67 -19.30 10.33 -21.63
CA ASP A 67 -20.53 10.58 -22.39
C ASP A 67 -21.55 9.44 -22.30
N ALA A 68 -21.11 8.24 -21.95
CA ALA A 68 -21.99 7.10 -21.70
C ALA A 68 -22.63 7.13 -20.31
N GLN A 69 -22.16 8.00 -19.41
CA GLN A 69 -22.63 8.03 -18.02
C GLN A 69 -23.89 8.89 -17.85
N SER A 70 -24.75 8.49 -16.91
CA SER A 70 -25.97 9.23 -16.60
C SER A 70 -25.67 10.66 -16.14
N PRO A 71 -26.54 11.66 -16.44
CA PRO A 71 -26.38 13.02 -15.95
C PRO A 71 -26.20 13.09 -14.43
N ALA A 72 -26.99 12.33 -13.67
CA ALA A 72 -26.90 12.29 -12.21
C ALA A 72 -25.54 11.81 -11.69
N TRP A 73 -24.94 10.79 -12.33
CA TRP A 73 -23.59 10.33 -11.97
C TRP A 73 -22.53 11.39 -12.29
N ARG A 74 -22.61 12.01 -13.48
CA ARG A 74 -21.68 13.06 -13.91
C ARG A 74 -21.72 14.26 -12.98
N ASP A 75 -22.92 14.72 -12.62
CA ASP A 75 -23.11 15.85 -11.71
C ASP A 75 -22.53 15.55 -10.32
N ALA A 76 -22.73 14.34 -9.80
CA ALA A 76 -22.21 13.94 -8.50
C ALA A 76 -20.66 13.83 -8.50
N MET A 77 -20.05 13.34 -9.57
CA MET A 77 -18.58 13.36 -9.73
C MET A 77 -18.05 14.79 -9.87
N ALA A 78 -18.73 15.65 -10.64
CA ALA A 78 -18.35 17.05 -10.80
C ALA A 78 -18.40 17.83 -9.48
N GLN A 79 -19.42 17.59 -8.65
CA GLN A 79 -19.49 18.14 -7.29
C GLN A 79 -18.30 17.70 -6.43
N THR A 80 -17.87 16.45 -6.57
CA THR A 80 -16.66 15.95 -5.90
C THR A 80 -15.42 16.69 -6.38
N GLY A 81 -15.27 16.86 -7.70
CA GLY A 81 -14.19 17.67 -8.30
C GLY A 81 -14.14 19.09 -7.73
N LEU A 82 -15.28 19.80 -7.68
CA LEU A 82 -15.36 21.14 -7.10
C LEU A 82 -14.84 21.19 -5.66
N ARG A 83 -15.15 20.18 -4.83
CA ARG A 83 -14.65 20.09 -3.44
C ARG A 83 -13.14 19.89 -3.40
N LEU A 84 -12.60 18.99 -4.23
CA LEU A 84 -11.13 18.80 -4.35
C LEU A 84 -10.44 20.12 -4.71
N ARG A 85 -10.95 20.83 -5.72
CA ARG A 85 -10.35 22.10 -6.18
C ARG A 85 -10.38 23.19 -5.12
N ARG A 86 -11.53 23.36 -4.45
CA ARG A 86 -11.73 24.32 -3.34
C ARG A 86 -10.77 24.03 -2.19
N ALA A 87 -10.53 22.75 -1.89
CA ALA A 87 -9.57 22.33 -0.87
C ALA A 87 -8.09 22.47 -1.29
N GLY A 88 -7.82 22.97 -2.50
CA GLY A 88 -6.48 23.22 -3.01
C GLY A 88 -5.78 21.99 -3.58
N VAL A 89 -6.51 20.90 -3.87
CA VAL A 89 -5.95 19.74 -4.58
C VAL A 89 -5.51 20.18 -5.98
N ARG A 90 -4.29 19.80 -6.36
CA ARG A 90 -3.66 20.13 -7.66
C ARG A 90 -3.16 18.91 -8.40
N HIS A 91 -3.08 17.76 -7.74
CA HIS A 91 -2.68 16.50 -8.37
C HIS A 91 -3.38 15.35 -7.68
N VAL A 92 -3.94 14.42 -8.44
CA VAL A 92 -4.39 13.11 -7.95
C VAL A 92 -3.44 12.05 -8.49
N VAL A 93 -2.90 11.19 -7.63
CA VAL A 93 -1.99 10.12 -8.03
C VAL A 93 -2.56 8.78 -7.59
N PHE A 94 -2.85 7.92 -8.56
CA PHE A 94 -3.27 6.54 -8.36
C PHE A 94 -2.03 5.66 -8.26
N VAL A 95 -1.76 5.12 -7.08
CA VAL A 95 -0.65 4.21 -6.78
C VAL A 95 -1.22 2.81 -6.66
N HIS A 96 -1.08 2.05 -7.74
CA HIS A 96 -1.62 0.71 -7.79
C HIS A 96 -0.63 -0.32 -7.22
N GLY A 97 -1.08 -1.44 -6.64
CA GLY A 97 -0.20 -2.51 -6.15
C GLY A 97 -0.78 -3.90 -6.25
N THR A 98 -0.89 -4.47 -7.45
CA THR A 98 -1.25 -5.89 -7.64
C THR A 98 -0.24 -6.78 -6.91
N PHE A 99 -0.61 -7.95 -6.38
CA PHE A 99 0.41 -8.90 -5.86
C PHE A 99 1.40 -9.36 -6.94
N VAL A 100 1.01 -9.29 -8.22
CA VAL A 100 1.80 -9.79 -9.36
C VAL A 100 1.24 -9.23 -10.68
N GLY A 101 1.71 -8.05 -11.07
CA GLY A 101 1.43 -7.41 -12.37
C GLY A 101 -0.02 -7.43 -12.86
N HIS A 102 -0.21 -7.22 -14.16
CA HIS A 102 -1.54 -7.16 -14.80
C HIS A 102 -2.27 -8.52 -14.90
N ASP A 103 -1.88 -9.53 -14.11
CA ASP A 103 -2.30 -10.92 -14.29
C ASP A 103 -2.90 -11.55 -13.01
N PRO A 104 -4.25 -11.72 -12.95
CA PRO A 104 -4.96 -12.37 -11.85
C PRO A 104 -4.58 -13.84 -11.64
N THR A 105 -4.04 -14.52 -12.66
CA THR A 105 -3.64 -15.92 -12.54
C THR A 105 -2.35 -16.05 -11.73
N GLN A 106 -1.45 -15.07 -11.85
CA GLN A 106 -0.25 -15.00 -11.04
C GLN A 106 -0.58 -14.74 -9.57
N LEU A 107 -1.65 -13.98 -9.27
CA LEU A 107 -2.10 -13.76 -7.88
C LEU A 107 -2.38 -15.09 -7.19
N LEU A 108 -3.01 -16.04 -7.87
CA LEU A 108 -3.25 -17.37 -7.31
C LEU A 108 -1.93 -18.09 -6.99
N SER A 109 -0.96 -18.06 -7.91
CA SER A 109 0.36 -18.66 -7.66
C SER A 109 1.16 -17.94 -6.57
N ALA A 110 1.08 -16.61 -6.47
CA ALA A 110 1.68 -15.84 -5.38
C ALA A 110 1.02 -16.15 -4.02
N LEU A 111 -0.25 -16.54 -4.04
CA LEU A 111 -1.01 -16.94 -2.87
C LEU A 111 -1.01 -18.46 -2.63
N GLU A 112 -0.42 -19.30 -3.49
CA GLU A 112 -0.45 -20.77 -3.36
C GLU A 112 0.17 -21.23 -2.03
N GLY A 113 1.32 -20.68 -1.65
CA GLY A 113 1.97 -20.97 -0.36
C GLY A 113 1.09 -20.58 0.83
N PRO A 114 0.67 -19.30 0.91
CA PRO A 114 -0.30 -18.82 1.88
C PRO A 114 -1.58 -19.68 1.96
N LEU A 115 -2.24 -19.93 0.84
CA LEU A 115 -3.51 -20.66 0.78
C LEU A 115 -3.36 -22.13 1.17
N SER A 116 -2.26 -22.78 0.77
CA SER A 116 -1.93 -24.14 1.19
C SER A 116 -1.75 -24.23 2.71
N ALA A 117 -1.15 -23.20 3.31
CA ALA A 117 -0.94 -23.13 4.75
C ALA A 117 -2.24 -22.82 5.54
N LEU A 118 -3.24 -22.21 4.91
CA LEU A 118 -4.56 -21.97 5.51
C LEU A 118 -5.51 -23.16 5.43
N GLY A 119 -5.30 -24.07 4.48
CA GLY A 119 -6.02 -25.34 4.43
C GLY A 119 -5.83 -26.11 3.13
N PRO A 120 -5.44 -27.41 3.17
CA PRO A 120 -5.16 -28.20 1.97
C PRO A 120 -6.39 -28.41 1.06
N ALA A 121 -7.62 -28.28 1.59
CA ALA A 121 -8.86 -28.42 0.82
C ALA A 121 -9.22 -27.19 -0.04
N LEU A 122 -8.60 -26.02 0.23
CA LEU A 122 -8.87 -24.79 -0.53
C LEU A 122 -8.26 -24.85 -1.94
N MET A 123 -7.06 -25.44 -2.09
CA MET A 123 -6.34 -25.50 -3.35
C MET A 123 -7.07 -26.30 -4.45
N PRO A 124 -7.56 -27.53 -4.21
CA PRO A 124 -8.32 -28.26 -5.22
C PRO A 124 -9.61 -27.55 -5.65
N SER A 125 -10.22 -26.77 -4.75
CA SER A 125 -11.44 -26.01 -5.04
C SER A 125 -11.14 -24.82 -5.94
N LEU A 126 -10.07 -24.07 -5.66
CA LEU A 126 -9.63 -22.94 -6.47
C LEU A 126 -9.14 -23.36 -7.86
N GLN A 127 -8.43 -24.48 -7.97
CA GLN A 127 -8.00 -25.06 -9.24
C GLN A 127 -9.16 -25.50 -10.14
N ARG A 128 -10.32 -25.86 -9.59
CA ARG A 128 -11.52 -26.13 -10.38
C ARG A 128 -12.18 -24.85 -10.88
N LEU A 129 -12.13 -23.79 -10.07
CA LEU A 129 -12.73 -22.48 -10.40
C LEU A 129 -11.92 -21.71 -11.45
N SER A 130 -10.59 -21.85 -11.46
CA SER A 130 -9.72 -21.19 -12.45
C SER A 130 -9.87 -21.72 -13.88
N LYS A 131 -10.56 -22.87 -14.07
CA LYS A 131 -10.86 -23.44 -15.40
C LYS A 131 -12.07 -22.81 -16.08
N LEU A 132 -12.77 -21.88 -15.44
CA LEU A 132 -13.89 -21.14 -16.03
C LEU A 132 -13.38 -19.89 -16.77
N PRO A 133 -13.86 -19.60 -18.00
CA PRO A 133 -13.39 -18.47 -18.78
C PRO A 133 -13.77 -17.14 -18.10
N SER A 134 -12.78 -16.37 -17.67
CA SER A 134 -12.94 -15.18 -16.82
C SER A 134 -12.41 -13.89 -17.48
N ASP A 135 -12.41 -13.83 -18.81
CA ASP A 135 -11.55 -12.90 -19.55
C ASP A 135 -12.07 -11.45 -19.70
N ARG A 136 -13.31 -11.16 -19.27
CA ARG A 136 -13.88 -9.79 -19.34
C ARG A 136 -14.04 -9.08 -17.99
N VAL A 137 -14.31 -9.82 -16.92
CA VAL A 137 -14.61 -9.25 -15.59
C VAL A 137 -13.33 -8.91 -14.80
N LEU A 138 -12.20 -9.54 -15.12
CA LEU A 138 -10.95 -9.38 -14.37
C LEU A 138 -10.11 -8.14 -14.74
N ARG A 139 -10.43 -7.39 -15.81
CA ARG A 139 -9.58 -6.28 -16.27
C ARG A 139 -9.61 -5.06 -15.35
N ASP A 140 -10.76 -4.78 -14.73
CA ASP A 140 -10.96 -3.61 -13.84
C ASP A 140 -10.85 -3.95 -12.35
N LEU A 141 -10.78 -5.24 -12.01
CA LEU A 141 -10.78 -5.71 -10.64
C LEU A 141 -9.36 -5.90 -10.14
N GLY A 142 -9.00 -5.10 -9.14
CA GLY A 142 -7.68 -5.14 -8.53
C GLY A 142 -6.61 -4.42 -9.36
N ASN A 143 -6.98 -3.47 -10.24
CA ASN A 143 -6.05 -2.58 -10.93
C ASN A 143 -6.71 -1.22 -11.26
N TYR A 144 -5.94 -0.13 -11.14
CA TYR A 144 -6.34 1.15 -11.73
C TYR A 144 -5.96 1.13 -13.22
N THR A 145 -6.94 0.89 -14.10
CA THR A 145 -6.70 0.89 -15.54
C THR A 145 -6.51 2.33 -16.08
N PRO A 146 -5.85 2.54 -17.23
CA PRO A 146 -5.82 3.84 -17.89
C PRO A 146 -7.23 4.42 -18.11
N GLU A 147 -8.20 3.57 -18.45
CA GLU A 147 -9.60 3.92 -18.67
C GLU A 147 -10.25 4.41 -17.37
N TYR A 148 -10.03 3.71 -16.25
CA TYR A 148 -10.49 4.14 -14.92
C TYR A 148 -9.97 5.52 -14.55
N VAL A 149 -8.67 5.75 -14.71
CA VAL A 149 -8.02 7.02 -14.36
C VAL A 149 -8.50 8.15 -15.27
N SER A 150 -8.67 7.87 -16.57
CA SER A 150 -9.20 8.82 -17.56
C SER A 150 -10.65 9.20 -17.28
N LEU A 151 -11.51 8.21 -16.99
CA LEU A 151 -12.90 8.44 -16.63
C LEU A 151 -12.99 9.26 -15.34
N PHE A 152 -12.22 8.88 -14.31
CA PHE A 152 -12.14 9.63 -13.05
C PHE A 152 -11.77 11.10 -13.33
N GLN A 153 -10.66 11.36 -14.02
CA GLN A 153 -10.20 12.73 -14.31
C GLN A 153 -11.26 13.55 -15.05
N LYS A 154 -11.83 13.00 -16.12
CA LYS A 154 -12.85 13.69 -16.93
C LYS A 154 -14.12 13.96 -16.12
N SER A 155 -14.53 13.00 -15.29
CA SER A 155 -15.76 13.10 -14.49
C SER A 155 -15.68 14.13 -13.36
N LEU A 156 -14.47 14.55 -12.94
CA LEU A 156 -14.33 15.65 -11.98
C LEU A 156 -14.89 16.98 -12.53
N GLY A 157 -15.06 17.12 -13.85
CA GLY A 157 -15.61 18.34 -14.46
C GLY A 157 -14.73 19.57 -14.33
N ILE A 158 -13.50 19.39 -13.87
CA ILE A 158 -12.49 20.43 -13.65
C ILE A 158 -11.11 19.87 -13.97
N ASP A 159 -10.18 20.75 -14.33
CA ASP A 159 -8.82 20.34 -14.63
C ASP A 159 -8.00 20.14 -13.33
N ILE A 160 -7.94 18.88 -12.89
CA ILE A 160 -6.97 18.39 -11.91
C ILE A 160 -6.17 17.28 -12.59
N PRO A 161 -4.87 17.49 -12.85
CA PRO A 161 -3.98 16.45 -13.35
C PRO A 161 -4.13 15.18 -12.52
N THR A 162 -4.36 14.07 -13.21
CA THR A 162 -4.49 12.76 -12.59
C THR A 162 -3.47 11.82 -13.20
N THR A 163 -2.65 11.18 -12.36
CA THR A 163 -1.56 10.31 -12.84
C THR A 163 -1.73 8.90 -12.31
N ARG A 164 -1.59 7.94 -13.22
CA ARG A 164 -1.42 6.53 -12.86
C ARG A 164 0.06 6.25 -12.63
N PHE A 165 0.44 6.00 -11.38
CA PHE A 165 1.80 5.60 -11.03
C PHE A 165 1.96 4.09 -11.16
N VAL A 166 2.92 3.68 -11.99
CA VAL A 166 3.18 2.26 -12.32
C VAL A 166 4.55 1.88 -11.79
N TRP A 167 4.63 0.75 -11.12
CA TRP A 167 5.86 0.15 -10.61
C TRP A 167 5.75 -1.39 -10.68
N SER A 168 6.81 -2.10 -10.33
CA SER A 168 6.87 -3.56 -10.48
C SER A 168 5.78 -4.32 -9.73
N SER A 169 5.22 -3.73 -8.67
CA SER A 169 4.25 -4.34 -7.77
C SER A 169 4.74 -5.63 -7.11
N ALA A 170 6.06 -5.88 -7.12
CA ALA A 170 6.63 -7.08 -6.53
C ALA A 170 6.44 -7.08 -5.01
N ASN A 171 6.03 -8.22 -4.47
CA ASN A 171 5.72 -8.43 -3.05
C ASN A 171 6.99 -8.59 -2.21
N ASN A 172 7.83 -7.54 -2.12
CA ASN A 172 8.97 -7.48 -1.21
C ASN A 172 9.33 -6.04 -0.81
N HIS A 173 10.00 -5.89 0.34
CA HIS A 173 10.45 -4.58 0.86
C HIS A 173 11.27 -3.76 -0.15
N VAL A 174 12.18 -4.40 -0.90
CA VAL A 174 13.07 -3.72 -1.84
C VAL A 174 12.30 -3.06 -2.96
N ALA A 175 11.34 -3.77 -3.56
CA ALA A 175 10.51 -3.26 -4.64
C ALA A 175 9.66 -2.07 -4.17
N ARG A 176 9.07 -2.16 -2.97
CA ARG A 176 8.27 -1.08 -2.38
C ARG A 176 9.12 0.16 -2.06
N LEU A 177 10.35 -0.02 -1.56
CA LEU A 177 11.27 1.08 -1.31
C LEU A 177 11.66 1.79 -2.62
N ARG A 178 12.01 1.03 -3.66
CA ARG A 178 12.30 1.57 -4.99
C ARG A 178 11.10 2.35 -5.56
N ALA A 179 9.89 1.81 -5.41
CA ALA A 179 8.67 2.49 -5.83
C ALA A 179 8.42 3.78 -5.04
N ALA A 180 8.70 3.81 -3.74
CA ALA A 180 8.56 5.01 -2.93
C ALA A 180 9.54 6.12 -3.38
N VAL A 181 10.78 5.74 -3.73
CA VAL A 181 11.77 6.67 -4.31
C VAL A 181 11.32 7.19 -5.67
N GLN A 182 10.77 6.35 -6.55
CA GLN A 182 10.24 6.78 -7.85
C GLN A 182 9.03 7.71 -7.69
N LEU A 183 8.13 7.40 -6.76
CA LEU A 183 6.97 8.24 -6.45
C LEU A 183 7.40 9.60 -5.86
N LEU A 184 8.45 9.61 -5.03
CA LEU A 184 9.05 10.85 -4.53
C LEU A 184 9.52 11.76 -5.67
N ARG A 185 10.22 11.19 -6.67
CA ARG A 185 10.66 11.94 -7.86
C ARG A 185 9.47 12.54 -8.60
N LEU A 186 8.41 11.75 -8.83
CA LEU A 186 7.18 12.21 -9.46
C LEU A 186 6.59 13.41 -8.72
N LEU A 187 6.40 13.30 -7.41
CA LEU A 187 5.79 14.38 -6.61
C LEU A 187 6.66 15.63 -6.55
N ALA A 188 7.98 15.48 -6.56
CA ALA A 188 8.90 16.61 -6.62
C ALA A 188 8.77 17.37 -7.95
N THR A 189 8.56 16.67 -9.06
CA THR A 189 8.34 17.29 -10.39
C THR A 189 6.95 17.91 -10.57
N SER A 190 5.99 17.58 -9.71
CA SER A 190 4.63 18.15 -9.76
C SER A 190 4.54 19.60 -9.25
N GLU A 191 5.66 20.18 -8.78
CA GLU A 191 5.77 21.56 -8.30
C GLU A 191 4.65 21.98 -7.34
N LEU A 192 4.25 21.06 -6.45
CA LEU A 192 3.10 21.26 -5.58
C LEU A 192 3.25 22.46 -4.64
N GLY A 193 4.48 22.85 -4.27
CA GLY A 193 4.71 23.95 -3.33
C GLY A 193 3.95 23.74 -2.02
N ASN A 194 3.04 24.67 -1.67
CA ASN A 194 2.14 24.55 -0.51
C ASN A 194 0.74 24.00 -0.85
N LYS A 195 0.54 23.55 -2.09
CA LYS A 195 -0.70 22.96 -2.58
C LYS A 195 -0.81 21.51 -2.12
N ARG A 196 -1.92 20.87 -2.51
CA ARG A 196 -2.30 19.56 -2.02
C ARG A 196 -2.25 18.52 -3.13
N ALA A 197 -1.76 17.33 -2.80
CA ALA A 197 -1.91 16.14 -3.63
C ALA A 197 -2.80 15.13 -2.91
N LEU A 198 -3.69 14.48 -3.67
CA LEU A 198 -4.49 13.35 -3.22
C LEU A 198 -3.84 12.07 -3.76
N LEU A 199 -3.33 11.22 -2.88
CA LEU A 199 -2.65 9.98 -3.23
C LEU A 199 -3.56 8.80 -2.91
N LEU A 200 -3.87 7.98 -3.92
CA LEU A 200 -4.83 6.88 -3.84
C LEU A 200 -4.08 5.56 -4.00
N GLY A 201 -3.79 4.90 -2.89
CA GLY A 201 -3.12 3.60 -2.86
C GLY A 201 -4.11 2.46 -2.89
N HIS A 202 -3.96 1.49 -3.79
CA HIS A 202 -4.71 0.22 -3.71
C HIS A 202 -3.74 -0.91 -3.36
N SER A 203 -4.17 -1.81 -2.46
CA SER A 203 -3.39 -2.98 -2.06
C SER A 203 -1.98 -2.59 -1.56
N HIS A 204 -0.90 -3.25 -2.02
CA HIS A 204 0.48 -2.90 -1.68
C HIS A 204 0.89 -1.48 -2.13
N GLY A 205 0.12 -0.82 -3.01
CA GLY A 205 0.34 0.59 -3.34
C GLY A 205 0.21 1.50 -2.12
N GLY A 206 -0.64 1.14 -1.14
CA GLY A 206 -0.69 1.85 0.14
C GLY A 206 0.59 1.71 0.96
N GLN A 207 1.29 0.56 0.87
CA GLN A 207 2.56 0.35 1.56
C GLN A 207 3.70 1.19 0.95
N VAL A 208 3.67 1.41 -0.37
CA VAL A 208 4.56 2.38 -1.05
C VAL A 208 4.32 3.79 -0.51
N LEU A 209 3.06 4.18 -0.33
CA LEU A 209 2.71 5.48 0.26
C LEU A 209 3.17 5.61 1.71
N ALA A 210 3.05 4.55 2.52
CA ALA A 210 3.57 4.53 3.89
C ALA A 210 5.09 4.78 3.91
N LEU A 211 5.86 4.08 3.07
CA LEU A 211 7.32 4.30 2.95
C LEU A 211 7.66 5.70 2.44
N LEU A 212 6.89 6.22 1.48
CA LEU A 212 7.04 7.60 1.02
C LEU A 212 6.92 8.59 2.19
N THR A 213 5.93 8.42 3.07
CA THR A 213 5.79 9.32 4.23
C THR A 213 7.01 9.28 5.14
N GLN A 214 7.59 8.10 5.38
CA GLN A 214 8.77 7.94 6.22
C GLN A 214 10.05 8.53 5.61
N LEU A 215 10.12 8.64 4.27
CA LEU A 215 11.21 9.33 3.57
C LEU A 215 11.05 10.85 3.57
N VAL A 216 9.80 11.34 3.51
CA VAL A 216 9.47 12.77 3.37
C VAL A 216 9.40 13.50 4.71
N TYR A 217 8.84 12.86 5.74
CA TYR A 217 8.58 13.47 7.04
C TYR A 217 9.46 12.86 8.14
N PRO A 218 9.62 13.56 9.28
CA PRO A 218 10.34 13.00 10.42
C PRO A 218 9.73 11.67 10.87
N ALA A 219 10.53 10.61 10.82
CA ALA A 219 10.15 9.26 11.23
C ALA A 219 11.32 8.58 11.95
N ARG A 220 11.02 7.67 12.88
CA ARG A 220 12.05 6.92 13.63
C ARG A 220 12.97 6.10 12.72
N THR A 221 12.44 5.68 11.59
CA THR A 221 13.07 4.83 10.57
C THR A 221 13.78 5.60 9.48
N ALA A 222 13.64 6.94 9.43
CA ALA A 222 14.06 7.75 8.29
C ALA A 222 15.55 7.58 7.98
N GLU A 223 16.42 7.62 8.99
CA GLU A 223 17.87 7.45 8.82
C GLU A 223 18.20 6.08 8.21
N ALA A 224 17.61 5.01 8.75
CA ALA A 224 17.86 3.64 8.28
C ALA A 224 17.34 3.42 6.84
N LEU A 225 16.17 3.99 6.53
CA LEU A 225 15.62 3.94 5.18
C LEU A 225 16.48 4.71 4.18
N TRP A 226 16.95 5.90 4.53
CA TRP A 226 17.88 6.65 3.67
C TRP A 226 19.21 5.91 3.47
N GLN A 227 19.70 5.19 4.48
CA GLN A 227 20.85 4.32 4.31
C GLN A 227 20.54 3.15 3.36
N ALA A 228 19.38 2.51 3.47
CA ALA A 228 18.97 1.46 2.54
C ALA A 228 18.81 1.98 1.10
N VAL A 229 18.30 3.21 0.91
CA VAL A 229 18.25 3.88 -0.39
C VAL A 229 19.66 4.12 -0.95
N ARG A 230 20.62 4.51 -0.10
CA ARG A 230 22.03 4.64 -0.49
C ARG A 230 22.63 3.31 -0.92
N ASP A 231 22.41 2.25 -0.13
CA ASP A 231 22.90 0.90 -0.39
C ASP A 231 22.30 0.31 -1.68
N ALA A 232 21.08 0.74 -2.04
CA ALA A 232 20.45 0.41 -3.31
C ALA A 232 21.11 1.09 -4.53
N GLY A 233 22.00 2.07 -4.31
CA GLY A 233 22.72 2.81 -5.34
C GLY A 233 22.02 4.09 -5.81
N GLU A 234 21.01 4.57 -5.08
CA GLU A 234 20.28 5.79 -5.44
C GLU A 234 21.04 7.08 -5.01
N PRO A 235 20.92 8.18 -5.77
CA PRO A 235 21.55 9.46 -5.46
C PRO A 235 20.83 10.15 -4.29
N THR A 236 21.17 9.74 -3.06
CA THR A 236 20.48 10.14 -1.83
C THR A 236 20.42 11.63 -1.56
N GLU A 237 21.47 12.40 -1.84
CA GLU A 237 21.48 13.85 -1.59
C GLU A 237 20.40 14.58 -2.39
N ALA A 238 20.37 14.34 -3.71
CA ALA A 238 19.33 14.88 -4.60
C ALA A 238 17.93 14.40 -4.21
N LEU A 239 17.78 13.14 -3.79
CA LEU A 239 16.51 12.62 -3.30
C LEU A 239 16.06 13.25 -1.98
N GLN A 240 16.99 13.58 -1.08
CA GLN A 240 16.67 14.28 0.16
C GLN A 240 16.25 15.74 -0.11
N ASP A 241 16.81 16.40 -1.13
CA ASP A 241 16.31 17.70 -1.61
C ASP A 241 14.89 17.61 -2.17
N MET A 242 14.61 16.56 -2.95
CA MET A 242 13.26 16.26 -3.43
C MET A 242 12.29 16.01 -2.26
N ALA A 243 12.72 15.25 -1.25
CA ALA A 243 11.93 15.00 -0.04
C ALA A 243 11.60 16.29 0.70
N ARG A 244 12.58 17.19 0.88
CA ARG A 244 12.37 18.53 1.45
C ARG A 244 11.39 19.36 0.64
N THR A 245 11.41 19.23 -0.69
CA THR A 245 10.47 19.92 -1.59
C THR A 245 9.05 19.38 -1.42
N VAL A 246 8.89 18.05 -1.44
CA VAL A 246 7.59 17.39 -1.27
C VAL A 246 7.01 17.63 0.13
N ALA A 247 7.86 17.71 1.17
CA ALA A 247 7.43 17.99 2.54
C ALA A 247 6.74 19.36 2.71
N ARG A 248 6.88 20.29 1.75
CA ARG A 248 6.15 21.58 1.76
C ARG A 248 4.69 21.42 1.36
N ALA A 249 4.38 20.40 0.58
CA ALA A 249 3.03 20.12 0.10
C ALA A 249 2.15 19.53 1.20
N ARG A 250 0.85 19.51 0.96
CA ARG A 250 -0.10 18.75 1.79
C ARG A 250 -0.45 17.45 1.08
N LEU A 251 -0.15 16.31 1.69
CA LEU A 251 -0.49 15.00 1.18
C LEU A 251 -1.74 14.50 1.91
N ASP A 252 -2.82 14.30 1.17
CA ASP A 252 -3.96 13.53 1.65
C ASP A 252 -3.89 12.16 0.99
N ILE A 253 -3.79 11.13 1.83
CA ILE A 253 -3.54 9.77 1.39
C ILE A 253 -4.78 8.94 1.71
N ALA A 254 -5.34 8.29 0.70
CA ALA A 254 -6.36 7.28 0.87
C ALA A 254 -5.81 5.93 0.46
N THR A 255 -6.00 4.90 1.27
CA THR A 255 -5.65 3.53 0.91
C THR A 255 -6.89 2.67 0.81
N PHE A 256 -6.98 1.84 -0.22
CA PHE A 256 -8.06 0.91 -0.47
C PHE A 256 -7.55 -0.52 -0.38
N GLY A 257 -8.01 -1.26 0.64
CA GLY A 257 -7.61 -2.65 0.86
C GLY A 257 -6.12 -2.84 1.16
N MET A 258 -5.40 -1.80 1.62
CA MET A 258 -3.97 -1.94 1.95
C MET A 258 -3.79 -2.81 3.21
N PRO A 259 -3.03 -3.92 3.13
CA PRO A 259 -2.68 -4.70 4.32
C PRO A 259 -1.89 -3.85 5.33
N PRO A 260 -2.26 -3.84 6.63
CA PRO A 260 -1.62 -3.04 7.67
C PRO A 260 -0.25 -3.61 8.00
N ARG A 261 0.81 -2.95 7.50
CA ARG A 261 2.18 -3.49 7.60
C ARG A 261 3.24 -2.48 8.04
N TYR A 262 3.29 -1.32 7.38
CA TYR A 262 4.27 -0.28 7.68
C TYR A 262 3.62 0.84 8.48
N GLY A 263 4.39 1.41 9.40
CA GLY A 263 3.99 2.64 10.09
C GLY A 263 3.95 3.85 9.15
N TRP A 264 3.25 4.88 9.58
CA TRP A 264 3.10 6.12 8.82
C TRP A 264 3.78 7.28 9.52
N ALA A 265 4.40 8.18 8.74
CA ALA A 265 4.84 9.47 9.24
C ALA A 265 3.76 10.52 8.95
N THR A 266 2.80 10.65 9.86
CA THR A 266 1.65 11.56 9.72
C THR A 266 1.88 12.90 10.42
N GLY A 267 1.06 13.89 10.06
CA GLY A 267 1.11 15.21 10.69
C GLY A 267 0.18 16.20 10.00
N ARG A 268 0.34 17.50 10.29
CA ARG A 268 -0.50 18.56 9.69
C ARG A 268 -0.43 18.60 8.16
N GLN A 269 0.69 18.18 7.59
CA GLN A 269 0.91 18.12 6.13
C GLN A 269 0.63 16.73 5.54
N CYS A 270 0.38 15.70 6.34
CA CYS A 270 0.16 14.33 5.87
C CYS A 270 -0.99 13.68 6.64
N ARG A 271 -2.14 13.53 5.97
CA ARG A 271 -3.33 12.86 6.52
C ARG A 271 -3.54 11.54 5.81
N VAL A 272 -3.97 10.53 6.54
CA VAL A 272 -4.15 9.17 6.02
C VAL A 272 -5.55 8.66 6.37
N LEU A 273 -6.26 8.16 5.37
CA LEU A 273 -7.52 7.46 5.46
C LEU A 273 -7.37 6.06 4.88
N HIS A 274 -7.88 5.06 5.59
CA HIS A 274 -7.95 3.68 5.13
C HIS A 274 -9.40 3.32 4.84
N VAL A 275 -9.65 2.65 3.72
CA VAL A 275 -10.96 2.14 3.33
C VAL A 275 -10.81 0.64 3.15
N ILE A 276 -11.54 -0.11 3.97
CA ILE A 276 -11.39 -1.56 4.11
C ILE A 276 -12.75 -2.20 3.84
N ASN A 277 -12.82 -3.07 2.83
CA ASN A 277 -13.98 -3.91 2.55
C ASN A 277 -14.08 -4.95 3.67
N HIS A 278 -15.03 -4.75 4.57
CA HIS A 278 -15.19 -5.53 5.77
C HIS A 278 -16.65 -5.59 6.19
N ARG A 279 -17.08 -6.80 6.54
CA ARG A 279 -18.43 -7.08 7.04
C ARG A 279 -18.36 -7.33 8.53
N GLY A 280 -18.78 -6.34 9.30
CA GLY A 280 -18.72 -6.36 10.76
C GLY A 280 -18.47 -4.98 11.34
N THR A 281 -18.65 -4.88 12.66
CA THR A 281 -18.36 -3.67 13.45
C THR A 281 -17.02 -3.75 14.15
N GLU A 282 -16.41 -4.93 14.21
CA GLU A 282 -15.17 -5.17 14.91
C GLU A 282 -13.96 -4.83 14.03
N PRO A 283 -12.88 -4.29 14.59
CA PRO A 283 -11.71 -3.91 13.82
C PRO A 283 -10.76 -5.10 13.55
N ARG A 284 -11.31 -6.32 13.66
CA ARG A 284 -10.63 -7.59 13.46
C ARG A 284 -11.34 -8.37 12.37
N GLY A 285 -10.50 -9.10 11.65
CA GLY A 285 -10.87 -10.10 10.70
C GLY A 285 -11.57 -11.25 11.37
N SER A 286 -12.55 -11.79 10.67
CA SER A 286 -13.19 -13.04 11.01
C SER A 286 -12.30 -14.24 10.63
N THR A 287 -12.90 -15.42 10.71
CA THR A 287 -12.32 -16.68 10.26
C THR A 287 -12.02 -16.68 8.75
N VAL A 288 -11.09 -17.56 8.35
CA VAL A 288 -10.85 -17.87 6.92
C VAL A 288 -11.99 -18.65 6.27
N ALA A 289 -13.00 -19.08 7.04
CA ALA A 289 -14.21 -19.64 6.48
C ALA A 289 -14.95 -18.59 5.63
N GLY A 290 -15.71 -19.05 4.64
CA GLY A 290 -16.45 -18.16 3.74
C GLY A 290 -15.61 -17.48 2.65
N VAL A 291 -14.31 -17.78 2.56
CA VAL A 291 -13.39 -17.20 1.56
C VAL A 291 -13.89 -17.39 0.12
N LEU A 292 -14.49 -18.54 -0.19
CA LEU A 292 -15.03 -18.85 -1.51
C LEU A 292 -16.21 -17.94 -1.92
N HIS A 293 -16.91 -17.38 -0.94
CA HIS A 293 -18.05 -16.48 -1.13
C HIS A 293 -17.76 -15.05 -0.65
N THR A 294 -16.50 -14.73 -0.32
CA THR A 294 -16.08 -13.43 0.22
C THR A 294 -16.92 -12.95 1.40
N GLU A 295 -17.36 -13.88 2.25
CA GLU A 295 -18.40 -13.61 3.26
C GLU A 295 -18.05 -12.51 4.24
N ASN A 296 -16.75 -12.25 4.43
CA ASN A 296 -16.24 -11.30 5.42
C ASN A 296 -15.54 -10.07 4.81
N GLY A 297 -15.67 -9.88 3.49
CA GLY A 297 -15.05 -8.79 2.75
C GLY A 297 -13.73 -9.20 2.09
N ASP A 298 -12.70 -8.38 2.26
CA ASP A 298 -11.42 -8.52 1.57
C ASP A 298 -10.47 -9.49 2.28
N TYR A 299 -10.28 -10.71 1.78
CA TYR A 299 -9.36 -11.67 2.39
C TYR A 299 -7.90 -11.40 2.03
N VAL A 300 -7.62 -10.82 0.86
CA VAL A 300 -6.24 -10.48 0.43
C VAL A 300 -5.60 -9.49 1.38
N HIS A 301 -6.37 -8.52 1.89
CA HIS A 301 -5.93 -7.59 2.92
C HIS A 301 -5.42 -8.30 4.20
N GLN A 302 -6.00 -9.45 4.57
CA GLN A 302 -5.49 -10.24 5.71
C GLN A 302 -4.25 -11.03 5.36
N TRP A 303 -4.07 -11.42 4.10
CA TRP A 303 -2.97 -12.29 3.71
C TRP A 303 -1.71 -11.50 3.33
N GLY A 304 -1.84 -10.29 2.81
CA GLY A 304 -0.72 -9.42 2.40
C GLY A 304 0.06 -8.72 3.52
N ILE A 305 0.00 -9.26 4.75
CA ILE A 305 0.58 -8.69 5.96
C ILE A 305 2.03 -9.15 6.19
N ALA A 306 2.64 -8.79 7.32
CA ALA A 306 4.02 -9.17 7.63
C ALA A 306 4.25 -10.70 7.56
N GLY A 307 5.41 -11.09 7.01
CA GLY A 307 5.77 -12.48 6.74
C GLY A 307 5.31 -13.04 5.38
N SER A 308 4.52 -12.30 4.60
CA SER A 308 3.98 -12.74 3.31
C SER A 308 4.84 -12.40 2.08
N ASP A 309 6.00 -11.74 2.22
CA ASP A 309 6.81 -11.36 1.05
C ASP A 309 7.37 -12.55 0.29
N ILE A 310 7.71 -12.35 -0.97
CA ILE A 310 8.46 -13.29 -1.78
C ILE A 310 9.93 -12.87 -1.80
N PRO A 311 10.87 -13.75 -1.42
CA PRO A 311 12.30 -13.43 -1.46
C PRO A 311 12.74 -12.92 -2.84
N PRO A 312 13.53 -11.83 -2.93
CA PRO A 312 14.01 -11.33 -4.20
C PRO A 312 14.87 -12.34 -4.97
N GLY A 313 14.82 -12.28 -6.31
CA GLY A 313 15.55 -13.19 -7.18
C GLY A 313 17.08 -13.00 -7.16
N SER A 314 17.56 -11.77 -6.96
CA SER A 314 19.00 -11.47 -6.96
C SER A 314 19.61 -11.52 -5.55
N THR A 315 20.88 -11.94 -5.43
CA THR A 315 21.57 -11.99 -4.13
C THR A 315 21.69 -10.60 -3.49
N LYS A 316 22.02 -9.58 -4.31
CA LYS A 316 22.09 -8.18 -3.83
C LYS A 316 20.75 -7.71 -3.25
N ASP A 317 19.64 -8.02 -3.90
CA ASP A 317 18.32 -7.63 -3.39
C ASP A 317 17.92 -8.46 -2.17
N ARG A 318 18.36 -9.73 -2.04
CA ARG A 318 18.16 -10.51 -0.81
C ARG A 318 18.90 -9.92 0.39
N GLU A 319 20.15 -9.48 0.19
CA GLU A 319 20.91 -8.81 1.25
C GLU A 319 20.27 -7.49 1.68
N LEU A 320 19.81 -6.69 0.71
CA LEU A 320 19.08 -5.46 0.99
C LEU A 320 17.73 -5.74 1.66
N ALA A 321 17.01 -6.78 1.25
CA ALA A 321 15.78 -7.21 1.89
C ALA A 321 16.02 -7.57 3.35
N ALA A 322 17.06 -8.36 3.66
CA ALA A 322 17.39 -8.71 5.05
C ALA A 322 17.70 -7.49 5.93
N ARG A 323 18.33 -6.45 5.37
CA ARG A 323 18.50 -5.17 6.07
C ARG A 323 17.18 -4.44 6.29
N LEU A 324 16.31 -4.46 5.28
CA LEU A 324 14.98 -3.86 5.37
C LEU A 324 14.06 -4.59 6.33
N ASP A 325 14.18 -5.91 6.48
CA ASP A 325 13.42 -6.68 7.48
C ASP A 325 13.74 -6.19 8.89
N ALA A 326 15.01 -5.87 9.16
CA ALA A 326 15.44 -5.28 10.43
C ALA A 326 14.93 -3.83 10.63
N ILE A 327 14.40 -3.17 9.59
CA ILE A 327 13.85 -1.82 9.65
C ILE A 327 12.32 -1.84 9.62
N LEU A 328 11.71 -2.74 8.87
CA LEU A 328 10.29 -2.71 8.49
C LEU A 328 9.50 -3.90 9.05
N GLY A 329 10.15 -4.77 9.83
CA GLY A 329 9.61 -6.04 10.29
C GLY A 329 9.76 -7.15 9.26
N GLU A 330 9.37 -8.36 9.65
CA GLU A 330 9.59 -9.58 8.86
C GLU A 330 9.03 -9.49 7.44
N GLY A 331 9.91 -9.73 6.47
CA GLY A 331 9.60 -9.85 5.06
C GLY A 331 8.85 -11.14 4.78
N TYR A 332 9.61 -12.24 4.81
CA TYR A 332 9.15 -13.60 4.54
C TYR A 332 9.35 -14.49 5.77
N ASP A 333 8.25 -14.85 6.43
CA ASP A 333 8.20 -15.83 7.51
C ASP A 333 6.80 -16.44 7.57
N VAL A 334 6.65 -17.66 7.07
CA VAL A 334 5.36 -18.34 6.98
C VAL A 334 4.75 -18.62 8.36
N LYS A 335 5.57 -18.88 9.39
CA LYS A 335 5.07 -19.19 10.73
C LYS A 335 4.54 -17.94 11.41
N ALA A 336 5.31 -16.86 11.37
CA ALA A 336 4.86 -15.58 11.90
C ALA A 336 3.65 -15.06 11.12
N TRP A 337 3.67 -15.17 9.79
CA TRP A 337 2.54 -14.84 8.93
C TRP A 337 1.25 -15.58 9.34
N LEU A 338 1.30 -16.90 9.56
CA LEU A 338 0.13 -17.67 10.03
C LEU A 338 -0.39 -17.17 11.38
N ASN A 339 0.49 -16.77 12.29
CA ASN A 339 0.09 -16.18 13.57
C ASN A 339 -0.61 -14.84 13.37
N HIS A 340 -0.08 -13.98 12.50
CA HIS A 340 -0.70 -12.69 12.17
C HIS A 340 -2.08 -12.88 11.51
N VAL A 341 -2.22 -13.84 10.57
CA VAL A 341 -3.51 -14.13 9.93
C VAL A 341 -4.54 -14.62 10.94
N ARG A 342 -4.13 -15.48 11.89
CA ARG A 342 -5.00 -15.92 12.99
C ARG A 342 -5.44 -14.78 13.90
N HIS A 343 -4.59 -13.78 14.11
CA HIS A 343 -4.93 -12.62 14.91
C HIS A 343 -5.93 -11.70 14.18
N GLY A 344 -5.81 -11.61 12.86
CA GLY A 344 -6.79 -10.98 11.99
C GLY A 344 -6.85 -9.46 12.09
N ALA A 345 -5.83 -8.76 12.58
CA ALA A 345 -5.90 -7.29 12.68
C ALA A 345 -6.22 -6.63 11.32
N ARG A 346 -7.27 -5.77 11.29
CA ARG A 346 -7.71 -5.07 10.08
C ARG A 346 -7.30 -3.61 10.06
N VAL A 347 -7.49 -2.93 11.19
CA VAL A 347 -7.33 -1.49 11.30
C VAL A 347 -5.86 -1.14 11.55
N PRO A 348 -5.21 -0.37 10.65
CA PRO A 348 -3.87 0.17 10.88
C PRO A 348 -3.84 1.04 12.14
N ARG A 349 -2.66 1.14 12.78
CA ARG A 349 -2.48 1.97 13.99
C ARG A 349 -2.61 3.47 13.70
N ASP A 350 -2.03 3.91 12.59
CA ASP A 350 -2.00 5.31 12.20
C ASP A 350 -3.14 5.64 11.23
N GLY A 351 -3.62 6.87 11.24
CA GLY A 351 -4.71 7.32 10.37
C GLY A 351 -6.11 6.94 10.87
N PHE A 352 -7.10 7.18 10.03
CA PHE A 352 -8.49 6.81 10.30
C PHE A 352 -8.97 5.72 9.34
N SER A 353 -9.75 4.75 9.81
CA SER A 353 -10.24 3.64 8.97
C SER A 353 -11.76 3.62 8.83
N TYR A 354 -12.26 3.53 7.59
CA TYR A 354 -13.64 3.15 7.32
C TYR A 354 -13.73 1.66 7.00
N LEU A 355 -14.59 0.96 7.74
CA LEU A 355 -15.02 -0.40 7.44
C LEU A 355 -16.29 -0.30 6.57
N VAL A 356 -16.20 -0.75 5.32
CA VAL A 356 -17.28 -0.62 4.33
C VAL A 356 -17.70 -2.00 3.88
N ASP A 357 -18.99 -2.31 3.92
CA ASP A 357 -19.53 -3.47 3.20
C ASP A 357 -19.86 -3.05 1.76
N TYR A 358 -19.05 -3.48 0.80
CA TYR A 358 -19.27 -3.17 -0.62
C TYR A 358 -20.37 -4.01 -1.29
N GLY A 359 -21.05 -4.90 -0.56
CA GLY A 359 -22.13 -5.74 -1.09
C GLY A 359 -21.65 -6.85 -2.05
N ASP A 360 -20.35 -7.14 -2.07
CA ASP A 360 -19.75 -8.18 -2.92
C ASP A 360 -19.83 -9.62 -2.37
N ARG A 361 -20.62 -9.88 -1.31
CA ARG A 361 -20.81 -11.25 -0.79
C ARG A 361 -21.53 -12.13 -1.82
N GLY A 362 -20.97 -13.31 -2.09
CA GLY A 362 -21.62 -14.33 -2.90
C GLY A 362 -22.84 -14.92 -2.17
N THR A 363 -24.00 -14.93 -2.82
CA THR A 363 -25.26 -15.48 -2.28
C THR A 363 -25.72 -16.77 -2.98
N GLY A 364 -25.09 -17.11 -4.12
CA GLY A 364 -25.41 -18.30 -4.90
C GLY A 364 -24.51 -19.50 -4.58
N ALA A 365 -24.84 -20.64 -5.18
CA ALA A 365 -24.06 -21.88 -5.06
C ALA A 365 -22.67 -21.78 -5.72
N ILE A 366 -22.47 -20.83 -6.64
CA ILE A 366 -21.20 -20.61 -7.34
C ILE A 366 -20.32 -19.67 -6.50
N PRO A 367 -19.09 -20.08 -6.14
CA PRO A 367 -18.10 -19.21 -5.51
C PRO A 367 -17.82 -17.96 -6.33
N ASN A 368 -17.74 -16.80 -5.68
CA ASN A 368 -17.43 -15.52 -6.33
C ASN A 368 -16.03 -14.98 -5.98
N CYS A 369 -15.22 -15.76 -5.24
CA CYS A 369 -13.92 -15.31 -4.78
C CYS A 369 -12.98 -14.91 -5.93
N LEU A 370 -12.93 -15.65 -7.04
CA LEU A 370 -12.09 -15.23 -8.18
C LEU A 370 -12.64 -13.96 -8.84
N ALA A 371 -13.96 -13.89 -9.02
CA ALA A 371 -14.65 -12.77 -9.66
C ALA A 371 -14.61 -11.47 -8.85
N THR A 372 -14.18 -11.52 -7.59
CA THR A 372 -14.03 -10.35 -6.70
C THR A 372 -12.59 -10.18 -6.24
N CYS A 373 -11.66 -11.02 -6.70
CA CYS A 373 -10.29 -11.09 -6.19
C CYS A 373 -10.28 -11.27 -4.65
N PHE A 374 -11.04 -12.24 -4.17
CA PHE A 374 -11.29 -12.55 -2.76
C PHE A 374 -11.79 -11.33 -1.96
N GLY A 375 -12.64 -10.51 -2.59
CA GLY A 375 -13.21 -9.29 -2.06
C GLY A 375 -12.31 -8.05 -2.16
N HIS A 376 -11.10 -8.21 -2.70
CA HIS A 376 -10.08 -7.18 -2.80
C HIS A 376 -10.20 -6.30 -4.05
N GLY A 377 -10.85 -6.81 -5.10
CA GLY A 377 -10.98 -6.10 -6.37
C GLY A 377 -12.02 -4.99 -6.36
N VAL A 378 -12.92 -4.98 -5.36
CA VAL A 378 -14.10 -4.12 -5.37
C VAL A 378 -13.78 -2.63 -5.33
N TYR A 379 -12.67 -2.23 -4.70
CA TYR A 379 -12.32 -0.82 -4.55
C TYR A 379 -11.95 -0.13 -5.86
N THR A 380 -11.45 -0.89 -6.84
CA THR A 380 -11.08 -0.38 -8.16
C THR A 380 -12.19 -0.58 -9.19
N SER A 381 -13.34 -1.14 -8.79
CA SER A 381 -14.50 -1.23 -9.67
C SER A 381 -15.03 0.16 -10.03
N TYR A 382 -15.56 0.29 -11.25
CA TYR A 382 -16.27 1.48 -11.67
C TYR A 382 -17.46 1.81 -10.74
N ASP A 383 -18.16 0.78 -10.26
CA ASP A 383 -19.31 0.92 -9.36
C ASP A 383 -18.92 1.64 -8.06
N ALA A 384 -17.74 1.35 -7.52
CA ALA A 384 -17.23 1.98 -6.31
C ALA A 384 -16.67 3.40 -6.52
N MET A 385 -16.42 3.84 -7.76
CA MET A 385 -15.68 5.08 -8.05
C MET A 385 -16.34 6.31 -7.41
N LEU A 386 -17.63 6.52 -7.63
CA LEU A 386 -18.34 7.69 -7.10
C LEU A 386 -18.47 7.62 -5.58
N PHE A 387 -18.82 6.45 -5.02
CA PHE A 387 -18.89 6.27 -3.58
C PHE A 387 -17.54 6.59 -2.91
N ASN A 388 -16.46 6.00 -3.41
CA ASN A 388 -15.12 6.24 -2.90
C ASN A 388 -14.76 7.73 -3.00
N SER A 389 -14.99 8.35 -4.16
CA SER A 389 -14.68 9.78 -4.37
C SER A 389 -15.41 10.69 -3.38
N ARG A 390 -16.70 10.44 -3.13
CA ARG A 390 -17.50 11.18 -2.15
C ARG A 390 -17.01 10.95 -0.72
N LEU A 391 -16.74 9.70 -0.35
CA LEU A 391 -16.16 9.34 0.95
C LEU A 391 -14.88 10.13 1.23
N LEU A 392 -13.96 10.17 0.26
CA LEU A 392 -12.72 10.92 0.40
C LEU A 392 -12.98 12.42 0.58
N ALA A 393 -13.91 12.98 -0.18
CA ALA A 393 -14.26 14.39 -0.07
C ALA A 393 -14.90 14.73 1.29
N ASP A 394 -15.78 13.87 1.79
CA ASP A 394 -16.45 14.03 3.10
C ASP A 394 -15.49 13.92 4.28
N HIS A 395 -14.46 13.09 4.13
CA HIS A 395 -13.44 12.93 5.15
C HIS A 395 -12.43 14.08 5.13
N PHE A 396 -11.88 14.43 3.95
CA PHE A 396 -10.77 15.37 3.85
C PHE A 396 -11.18 16.83 3.66
N TYR A 397 -12.34 17.11 3.05
CA TYR A 397 -12.72 18.38 2.43
C TYR A 397 -14.17 18.79 2.74
N ARG A 398 -14.51 18.81 4.03
CA ARG A 398 -15.79 19.35 4.51
C ARG A 398 -15.94 20.83 4.18
#